data_AF-A0A5C7LES4-F1
#
_entry.id   AF-A0A5C7LES4-F1
#
_cell.length_a   1.000
_cell.length_b   1.000
_cell.length_c   1.000
_cell.angle_alpha   90.00
_cell.angle_beta   90.00
_cell.angle_gamma   90.00
#
_symmetry.space_group_name_H-M   'P 1'
#
loop_
_entity.id
_entity.type
_entity.pdbx_description
1 polymer ?
#
loop_
_entity_poly.entity_id
_entity_poly.type
_entity_poly.pdbx_seq_one_letter_code
_entity_poly.pdbx_strand_id
1 'polypeptide(L)'
;MTAESKTILSNIELVGELPHPSSSMKKAIRDTDEDLNDFSLLLDSITTIDEKLKMLWKQIYSNSLEDRRNAHLIWLDLYTIVMGNPEQHVIHGDHLSKYLERMEKANTQLLKLAELVYKAKEKQEADELPSSGNLFQQLKSNMRG
;
A
#
# COMPACT_ATOMS: atom_id res chain seq x y z
N MET A 1 38.13 30.79 -6.65
CA MET A 1 36.84 30.37 -6.05
C MET A 1 36.41 31.47 -5.10
N THR A 2 35.25 32.08 -5.34
CA THR A 2 34.72 33.19 -4.53
C THR A 2 34.23 32.67 -3.18
N ALA A 3 34.16 33.56 -2.17
CA ALA A 3 33.71 33.22 -0.82
C ALA A 3 32.33 32.53 -0.80
N GLU A 4 31.46 32.86 -1.77
CA GLU A 4 30.14 32.26 -1.94
C GLU A 4 30.18 30.76 -2.32
N SER A 5 31.15 30.32 -3.13
CA SER A 5 31.29 28.90 -3.46
C SER A 5 31.72 28.03 -2.27
N LYS A 6 32.42 28.61 -1.29
CA LYS A 6 32.78 27.90 -0.05
C LYS A 6 31.57 27.74 0.89
N THR A 7 30.69 28.73 0.96
CA THR A 7 29.46 28.69 1.77
C THR A 7 28.43 27.70 1.23
N ILE A 8 28.34 27.56 -0.10
CA ILE A 8 27.42 26.57 -0.72
C ILE A 8 27.92 25.14 -0.46
N LEU A 9 29.24 24.89 -0.53
CA LEU A 9 29.81 23.57 -0.25
C LEU A 9 29.73 23.19 1.23
N SER A 10 29.90 24.13 2.17
CA SER A 10 29.71 23.86 3.61
C SER A 10 28.27 23.51 3.98
N ASN A 11 27.28 23.96 3.20
CA ASN A 11 25.87 23.63 3.43
C ASN A 11 25.48 22.25 2.85
N ILE A 12 26.29 21.70 1.93
CA ILE A 12 26.10 20.35 1.38
C ILE A 12 26.69 19.29 2.33
N GLU A 13 27.76 19.61 3.06
CA GLU A 13 28.39 18.73 4.05
C GLU A 13 27.63 18.62 5.39
N LEU A 14 26.52 19.35 5.56
CA LEU A 14 25.65 19.26 6.74
C LEU A 14 24.44 18.34 6.57
N VAL A 15 24.38 17.59 5.46
CA VAL A 15 23.48 16.43 5.36
C VAL A 15 24.16 15.29 6.13
N GLY A 16 24.05 15.34 7.45
CA GLY A 16 24.39 14.19 8.30
C GLY A 16 23.71 12.95 7.73
N GLU A 17 24.42 11.81 7.77
CA GLU A 17 23.89 10.52 7.32
C GLU A 17 22.43 10.40 7.73
N LEU A 18 21.55 10.18 6.74
CA LEU A 18 20.13 9.95 7.02
C LEU A 18 20.07 8.91 8.14
N PRO A 19 19.35 9.19 9.24
CA PRO A 19 19.37 8.33 10.41
C PRO A 19 19.07 6.90 9.97
N HIS A 20 19.96 5.97 10.29
CA HIS A 20 19.77 4.57 9.94
C HIS A 20 18.39 4.13 10.45
N PRO A 21 17.58 3.49 9.60
CA PRO A 21 16.22 3.14 9.98
C PRO A 21 16.25 2.31 11.26
N SER A 22 15.47 2.72 12.25
CA SER A 22 15.38 2.03 13.54
C SER A 22 14.97 0.56 13.33
N SER A 23 15.26 -0.31 14.30
CA SER A 23 14.83 -1.72 14.23
C SER A 23 13.33 -1.85 13.93
N SER A 24 12.51 -1.00 14.54
CA SER A 24 11.07 -0.92 14.30
C SER A 24 10.72 -0.46 12.88
N MET A 25 11.45 0.53 12.33
CA MET A 25 11.26 0.97 10.94
C MET A 25 11.66 -0.12 9.94
N LYS A 26 12.78 -0.81 10.18
CA LYS A 26 13.20 -1.96 9.37
C LYS A 26 12.16 -3.09 9.39
N LYS A 27 11.54 -3.34 10.55
CA LYS A 27 10.44 -4.31 10.66
C LYS A 27 9.23 -3.88 9.85
N ALA A 28 8.78 -2.63 10.00
CA ALA A 28 7.63 -2.11 9.25
C ALA A 28 7.83 -2.15 7.72
N ILE A 29 9.05 -1.91 7.24
CA ILE A 29 9.40 -2.06 5.82
C ILE A 29 9.23 -3.52 5.38
N ARG A 30 9.81 -4.48 6.12
CA ARG A 30 9.66 -5.91 5.80
C ARG A 30 8.20 -6.36 5.82
N ASP A 31 7.45 -5.96 6.84
CA ASP A 31 6.01 -6.28 6.93
C ASP A 31 5.26 -5.73 5.69
N THR A 32 5.63 -4.53 5.20
CA THR A 32 5.06 -3.94 3.97
C THR A 32 5.43 -4.74 2.71
N ASP A 33 6.66 -5.23 2.62
CA ASP A 33 7.12 -6.04 1.48
C ASP A 33 6.45 -7.41 1.45
N GLU A 34 6.21 -8.02 2.62
CA GLU A 34 5.45 -9.26 2.77
C GLU A 34 3.99 -9.06 2.31
N ASP A 35 3.32 -8.00 2.78
CA ASP A 35 1.97 -7.63 2.34
C ASP A 35 1.89 -7.44 0.81
N LEU A 36 2.89 -6.79 0.21
CA LEU A 36 3.00 -6.59 -1.24
C LEU A 36 3.13 -7.90 -2.02
N ASN A 37 3.94 -8.82 -1.50
CA ASN A 37 4.13 -10.12 -2.10
C ASN A 37 2.84 -10.95 -2.04
N ASP A 38 2.18 -10.99 -0.88
CA ASP A 38 0.94 -11.73 -0.69
C ASP A 38 -0.19 -11.19 -1.58
N PHE A 39 -0.31 -9.88 -1.69
CA PHE A 39 -1.25 -9.25 -2.63
C PHE A 39 -0.93 -9.60 -4.08
N SER A 40 0.35 -9.64 -4.44
CA SER A 40 0.77 -10.02 -5.79
C SER A 40 0.40 -11.45 -6.12
N LEU A 41 0.66 -12.39 -5.20
CA LEU A 41 0.28 -13.81 -5.35
C LEU A 41 -1.24 -13.98 -5.46
N LEU A 42 -2.01 -13.26 -4.63
CA LEU A 42 -3.46 -13.26 -4.70
C LEU A 42 -3.97 -12.79 -6.07
N LEU A 43 -3.37 -11.73 -6.61
CA LEU A 43 -3.82 -11.16 -7.87
C LEU A 43 -3.42 -12.04 -9.07
N ASP A 44 -2.25 -12.67 -8.98
CA ASP A 44 -1.76 -13.59 -10.00
C ASP A 44 -2.58 -14.89 -10.04
N SER A 45 -3.21 -15.28 -8.92
CA SER A 45 -4.15 -16.40 -8.90
C SER A 45 -5.46 -16.13 -9.66
N ILE A 46 -5.76 -14.88 -10.01
CA ILE A 46 -6.97 -14.52 -10.76
C ILE A 46 -6.63 -14.50 -12.26
N THR A 47 -7.08 -15.51 -13.00
CA THR A 47 -6.71 -15.73 -14.40
C THR A 47 -7.55 -14.93 -15.40
N THR A 48 -8.70 -14.40 -14.97
CA THR A 48 -9.65 -13.67 -15.83
C THR A 48 -9.34 -12.18 -16.00
N ILE A 49 -8.31 -11.67 -15.30
CA ILE A 49 -7.89 -10.26 -15.35
C ILE A 49 -6.71 -10.12 -16.32
N ASP A 50 -6.75 -9.08 -17.16
CA ASP A 50 -5.61 -8.68 -18.00
C ASP A 50 -4.37 -8.27 -17.17
N GLU A 51 -3.19 -8.66 -17.64
CA GLU A 51 -1.92 -8.43 -16.95
C GLU A 51 -1.58 -6.95 -16.74
N LYS A 52 -1.98 -6.04 -17.64
CA LYS A 52 -1.75 -4.59 -17.44
C LYS A 52 -2.63 -4.06 -16.31
N LEU A 53 -3.86 -4.56 -16.20
CA LEU A 53 -4.74 -4.20 -15.10
C LEU A 53 -4.21 -4.74 -13.77
N LYS A 54 -3.69 -5.97 -13.74
CA LYS A 54 -3.02 -6.53 -12.56
C LYS A 54 -1.82 -5.67 -12.13
N MET A 55 -0.97 -5.30 -13.08
CA MET A 55 0.18 -4.43 -12.82
C MET A 55 -0.25 -3.09 -12.21
N LEU A 56 -1.31 -2.47 -12.74
CA LEU A 56 -1.85 -1.22 -12.19
C LEU A 56 -2.34 -1.39 -10.75
N TRP A 57 -3.05 -2.49 -10.47
CA TRP A 57 -3.54 -2.78 -9.12
C TRP A 57 -2.40 -3.03 -8.13
N LYS A 58 -1.34 -3.75 -8.52
CA LYS A 58 -0.12 -3.91 -7.72
C LYS A 58 0.54 -2.56 -7.41
N GLN A 59 0.63 -1.67 -8.38
CA GLN A 59 1.17 -0.31 -8.19
C GLN A 59 0.32 0.53 -7.23
N ILE A 60 -1.01 0.50 -7.37
CA ILE A 60 -1.93 1.22 -6.46
C ILE A 60 -1.79 0.71 -5.03
N TYR A 61 -1.72 -0.62 -4.86
CA TYR A 61 -1.52 -1.24 -3.55
C TYR A 61 -0.20 -0.81 -2.91
N SER A 62 0.91 -0.87 -3.67
CA SER A 62 2.24 -0.40 -3.25
C SER A 62 2.21 1.05 -2.79
N ASN A 63 1.66 1.95 -3.62
CA ASN A 63 1.58 3.37 -3.28
C ASN A 63 0.75 3.60 -2.02
N SER A 64 -0.39 2.92 -1.88
CA SER A 64 -1.26 3.07 -0.71
C SER A 64 -0.56 2.62 0.58
N LEU A 65 0.18 1.51 0.55
CA LEU A 65 0.93 1.04 1.71
C LEU A 65 2.07 2.00 2.08
N GLU A 66 2.83 2.44 1.08
CA GLU A 66 3.93 3.37 1.28
C GLU A 66 3.45 4.73 1.81
N ASP A 67 2.41 5.31 1.24
CA ASP A 67 1.83 6.58 1.68
C ASP A 67 1.34 6.50 3.12
N ARG A 68 0.65 5.41 3.48
CA ARG A 68 0.18 5.16 4.85
C ARG A 68 1.35 5.06 5.82
N ARG A 69 2.39 4.32 5.47
CA ARG A 69 3.61 4.18 6.29
C ARG A 69 4.31 5.53 6.46
N ASN A 70 4.52 6.26 5.37
CA ASN A 70 5.23 7.54 5.39
C ASN A 70 4.45 8.59 6.21
N ALA A 71 3.12 8.65 6.06
CA ALA A 71 2.28 9.50 6.89
C ALA A 71 2.38 9.11 8.38
N HIS A 72 2.38 7.81 8.70
CA HIS A 72 2.55 7.34 10.08
C HIS A 72 3.90 7.76 10.66
N LEU A 73 4.99 7.59 9.91
CA LEU A 73 6.33 7.93 10.38
C LEU A 73 6.44 9.42 10.74
N ILE A 74 5.95 10.31 9.87
CA ILE A 74 5.98 11.75 10.13
C ILE A 74 5.00 12.13 11.24
N TRP A 75 3.84 11.47 11.32
CA TRP A 75 2.91 11.65 12.43
C TRP A 75 3.57 11.30 13.77
N LEU A 76 4.28 10.18 13.85
CA LEU A 76 4.95 9.72 15.07
C LEU A 76 6.05 10.71 15.49
N ASP A 77 6.87 11.15 14.54
CA ASP A 77 7.90 12.16 14.79
C ASP A 77 7.29 13.46 15.37
N LEU A 78 6.28 14.02 14.70
CA LEU A 78 5.60 15.22 15.17
C LEU A 78 4.89 15.01 16.52
N TYR A 79 4.32 13.83 16.75
CA TYR A 79 3.64 13.50 17.99
C TYR A 79 4.58 13.54 19.18
N THR A 80 5.85 13.12 19.03
CA THR A 80 6.84 13.21 20.12
C THR A 80 7.15 14.65 20.54
N ILE A 81 7.04 15.60 19.61
CA ILE A 81 7.22 17.04 19.88
C ILE A 81 5.99 17.62 20.59
N VAL A 82 4.80 17.18 20.18
CA VAL A 82 3.52 17.70 20.69
C VAL A 82 3.15 17.12 22.05
N MET A 83 3.48 15.86 22.31
CA MET A 83 3.04 15.15 23.51
C MET A 83 3.48 15.88 24.79
N GLY A 84 2.51 16.23 25.64
CA GLY A 84 2.76 16.86 26.94
C GLY A 84 3.10 18.34 26.88
N ASN A 85 3.10 18.97 25.69
CA ASN A 85 3.31 20.40 25.54
C ASN A 85 2.08 21.09 24.91
N PRO A 86 1.26 21.80 25.70
CA PRO A 86 0.06 22.49 25.21
C PRO A 86 0.34 23.54 24.13
N GLU A 87 1.47 24.25 24.19
CA GLU A 87 1.82 25.25 23.18
C GLU A 87 2.11 24.59 21.83
N GLN A 88 2.88 23.50 21.84
CA GLN A 88 3.15 22.71 20.64
C GLN A 88 1.88 22.07 20.10
N HIS A 89 0.95 21.65 20.96
CA HIS A 89 -0.35 21.15 20.53
C HIS A 89 -1.18 22.22 19.79
N VAL A 90 -1.17 23.47 20.25
CA VAL A 90 -1.86 24.57 19.56
C VAL A 90 -1.26 24.83 18.17
N ILE A 91 0.06 24.72 18.02
CA ILE A 91 0.76 24.99 16.75
C ILE A 91 0.66 23.82 15.77
N HIS A 92 0.80 22.58 16.25
CA HIS A 92 0.98 21.39 15.42
C HIS A 92 -0.19 20.41 15.43
N GLY A 93 -1.21 20.62 16.26
CA GLY A 93 -2.39 19.73 16.35
C GLY A 93 -3.06 19.50 15.00
N ASP A 94 -3.27 20.58 14.22
CA ASP A 94 -3.85 20.48 12.87
C ASP A 94 -2.99 19.66 11.90
N HIS A 95 -1.67 19.69 12.06
CA HIS A 95 -0.75 18.90 11.23
C HIS A 95 -0.85 17.41 11.57
N LEU A 96 -0.97 17.05 12.85
CA LEU A 96 -1.22 15.66 13.27
C LEU A 96 -2.53 15.14 12.67
N SER A 97 -3.61 15.91 12.73
CA SER A 97 -4.90 15.55 12.11
C SER A 97 -4.75 15.31 10.60
N LYS A 98 -4.04 16.18 9.88
CA LYS A 98 -3.80 16.02 8.44
C LYS A 98 -3.06 14.73 8.09
N TYR A 99 -2.10 14.28 8.91
CA TYR A 99 -1.44 12.99 8.65
C TYR A 99 -2.37 11.80 8.90
N LEU A 100 -3.24 11.86 9.91
CA LEU A 100 -4.27 10.84 10.14
C LEU A 100 -5.25 10.77 8.96
N GLU A 101 -5.70 11.91 8.44
CA GLU A 101 -6.55 11.98 7.24
C GLU A 101 -5.85 11.41 6.00
N ARG A 102 -4.54 11.61 5.84
CA ARG A 102 -3.77 10.98 4.75
C ARG A 102 -3.73 9.46 4.87
N MET A 103 -3.56 8.94 6.09
CA MET A 103 -3.63 7.51 6.35
C MET A 103 -5.03 6.95 6.07
N GLU A 104 -6.09 7.68 6.42
CA GLU A 104 -7.48 7.31 6.11
C GLU A 104 -7.69 7.20 4.59
N LYS A 105 -7.22 8.18 3.82
CA LYS A 105 -7.30 8.14 2.34
C LYS A 105 -6.60 6.92 1.73
N ALA A 106 -5.43 6.57 2.24
CA ALA A 106 -4.73 5.35 1.82
C ALA A 106 -5.56 4.09 2.17
N ASN A 107 -6.17 4.04 3.36
CA ASN A 107 -7.09 2.95 3.71
C ASN A 107 -8.30 2.89 2.77
N THR A 108 -8.89 4.03 2.38
CA THR A 108 -9.98 4.06 1.39
C THR A 108 -9.56 3.47 0.05
N GLN A 109 -8.33 3.74 -0.40
CA GLN A 109 -7.79 3.17 -1.65
C GLN A 109 -7.63 1.65 -1.53
N LEU A 110 -7.09 1.16 -0.40
CA LEU A 110 -6.96 -0.27 -0.13
C LEU A 110 -8.32 -0.99 -0.11
N LEU A 111 -9.33 -0.40 0.53
CA LEU A 111 -10.69 -0.96 0.56
C LEU A 111 -11.32 -1.05 -0.84
N LYS A 112 -11.22 0.02 -1.64
CA LYS A 112 -11.69 0.01 -3.03
C LYS A 112 -10.99 -1.06 -3.85
N LEU A 113 -9.68 -1.25 -3.66
CA LEU A 113 -8.94 -2.28 -4.35
C LEU A 113 -9.38 -3.68 -3.93
N ALA A 114 -9.61 -3.90 -2.63
CA ALA A 114 -10.15 -5.16 -2.11
C ALA A 114 -11.51 -5.50 -2.73
N GLU A 115 -12.41 -4.52 -2.85
CA GLU A 115 -13.70 -4.70 -3.53
C GLU A 115 -13.55 -5.10 -5.00
N LEU A 116 -12.60 -4.49 -5.73
CA LEU A 116 -12.34 -4.82 -7.13
C LEU A 116 -11.79 -6.24 -7.29
N VAL A 117 -10.85 -6.63 -6.43
CA VAL A 117 -10.26 -7.98 -6.42
C VAL A 117 -11.32 -9.02 -6.07
N TYR A 118 -12.17 -8.74 -5.08
CA TYR A 118 -13.27 -9.61 -4.70
C TYR A 118 -14.24 -9.84 -5.87
N LYS A 119 -14.68 -8.78 -6.56
CA LYS A 119 -15.53 -8.88 -7.75
C LYS A 119 -14.88 -9.67 -8.88
N ALA A 120 -13.57 -9.53 -9.08
CA ALA A 120 -12.85 -10.27 -10.10
C ALA A 120 -12.77 -11.77 -9.78
N LYS A 121 -12.61 -12.13 -8.50
CA LYS A 121 -12.72 -13.53 -8.04
C LYS A 121 -14.11 -14.11 -8.27
N GLU A 122 -15.17 -13.41 -7.85
CA GLU A 122 -16.55 -13.87 -8.07
C GLU A 122 -16.84 -14.14 -9.55
N LYS A 123 -16.33 -13.26 -10.45
CA LYS A 123 -16.47 -13.46 -11.89
C LYS A 123 -15.74 -14.72 -12.37
N GLN A 124 -14.52 -14.96 -11.91
CA GLN A 124 -13.79 -16.17 -12.28
C GLN A 124 -14.52 -17.44 -11.81
N GLU A 125 -14.99 -17.46 -10.56
CA GLU A 125 -15.77 -18.59 -10.03
C GLU A 125 -17.07 -18.83 -10.82
N ALA A 126 -17.73 -17.76 -11.27
CA ALA A 126 -18.91 -17.85 -12.12
C ALA A 126 -18.60 -18.40 -13.53
N ASP A 127 -17.46 -18.04 -14.11
CA ASP A 127 -17.00 -18.55 -15.41
C ASP A 127 -16.57 -20.03 -15.34
N GLU A 128 -16.13 -20.50 -14.17
CA GLU A 128 -15.75 -21.90 -13.91
C GLU A 128 -16.96 -22.84 -13.69
N LEU A 129 -18.15 -22.30 -13.35
CA LEU A 129 -19.36 -23.12 -13.19
C LEU A 129 -19.83 -23.69 -14.54
N PRO A 130 -20.03 -25.01 -14.66
CA PRO A 130 -20.54 -25.59 -15.90
C PRO A 130 -21.95 -25.05 -16.18
N SER A 131 -22.11 -24.42 -17.34
CA SER A 131 -23.43 -24.02 -17.84
C SER A 131 -24.39 -25.21 -17.80
N SER A 132 -25.69 -24.95 -17.56
CA SER A 132 -26.72 -25.98 -17.44
C SER A 132 -26.78 -26.94 -18.64
N GLY A 133 -26.42 -26.46 -19.84
CA GLY A 133 -26.27 -27.30 -21.04
C GLY A 133 -25.09 -28.27 -20.96
N ASN A 134 -23.94 -27.81 -20.45
CA ASN A 134 -22.72 -28.61 -20.33
C ASN A 134 -22.84 -29.67 -19.22
N LEU A 135 -23.52 -29.35 -18.11
CA LEU A 135 -23.76 -30.28 -17.01
C LEU A 135 -24.61 -31.48 -17.47
N PHE A 136 -25.68 -31.23 -18.22
CA PHE A 136 -26.54 -32.29 -18.76
C PHE A 136 -25.78 -33.19 -19.75
N GLN A 137 -24.89 -32.61 -20.54
CA GLN A 137 -24.08 -33.35 -21.51
C GLN A 137 -23.02 -34.22 -20.83
N GLN A 138 -22.37 -33.72 -19.77
CA GLN A 138 -21.45 -34.49 -18.92
C GLN A 138 -22.16 -35.65 -18.23
N LEU A 139 -23.34 -35.43 -17.63
CA LEU A 139 -24.12 -36.49 -17.00
C LEU A 139 -24.51 -37.58 -18.02
N LYS A 140 -24.94 -37.18 -19.22
CA LYS A 140 -25.26 -38.13 -20.30
C LYS A 140 -24.03 -38.93 -20.76
N SER A 141 -22.84 -38.32 -20.75
CA SER A 141 -21.59 -39.00 -21.08
C SER A 141 -21.21 -40.01 -20.01
N ASN A 142 -21.32 -39.65 -18.73
CA ASN A 142 -20.99 -40.52 -17.60
C ASN A 142 -21.98 -41.67 -17.40
N MET A 143 -23.24 -41.53 -17.83
CA MET A 143 -24.23 -42.62 -17.81
C MET A 143 -24.09 -43.61 -18.98
N ARG A 144 -23.21 -43.33 -19.95
CA ARG A 144 -23.01 -44.15 -21.16
C ARG A 144 -21.72 -44.98 -21.14
N GLY A 145 -20.88 -44.83 -20.13
CA GLY A 145 -19.74 -45.72 -19.82
C GLY A 145 -20.13 -46.72 -18.74
#